data_AF-A0A101GEI6-F1
#
_entry.id   AF-A0A101GEI6-F1
#
_cell.length_a   1.000
_cell.length_b   1.000
_cell.length_c   1.000
_cell.angle_alpha   90.00
_cell.angle_beta   90.00
_cell.angle_gamma   90.00
#
_symmetry.space_group_name_H-M   'P 1'
#
loop_
_entity.id
_entity.type
_entity.pdbx_description
1 polymer ?
#
loop_
_entity_poly.entity_id
_entity_poly.type
_entity_poly.pdbx_seq_one_letter_code
_entity_poly.pdbx_strand_id
1 'polypeptide(L)' 'PDGSIAVEAAGAIHSDLARGFIRAQVVHYADYEANGFSNPQCREKGLLRLEGKEYHVQDGDIIEIRFNV' A
#
# COMPACT_ATOMS: atom_id res chain seq x y z
N PRO A 1 -6.00 12.81 13.89
CA PRO A 1 -6.82 12.14 12.86
C PRO A 1 -6.26 10.74 12.64
N ASP A 2 -7.05 9.71 12.93
CA ASP A 2 -6.70 8.33 12.57
C ASP A 2 -6.61 8.29 11.03
N GLY A 3 -5.50 7.78 10.49
CA GLY A 3 -5.25 7.79 9.04
C GLY A 3 -6.37 7.14 8.23
N SER A 4 -6.50 7.53 6.95
CA SER A 4 -7.49 6.97 6.03
C SER A 4 -7.28 5.46 5.84
N ILE A 5 -8.36 4.71 5.65
CA ILE A 5 -8.23 3.29 5.30
C ILE A 5 -7.76 3.13 3.84
N ALA A 6 -7.18 1.98 3.50
CA ALA A 6 -6.52 1.75 2.22
C ALA A 6 -7.41 2.02 0.99
N VAL A 7 -8.71 1.71 1.08
CA VAL A 7 -9.66 1.98 -0.03
C VAL A 7 -9.95 3.47 -0.20
N GLU A 8 -9.97 4.24 0.88
CA GLU A 8 -10.15 5.70 0.84
C GLU A 8 -8.90 6.37 0.28
N ALA A 9 -7.71 5.93 0.71
CA ALA A 9 -6.43 6.37 0.17
C ALA A 9 -6.32 6.08 -1.34
N ALA A 10 -6.79 4.91 -1.79
CA ALA A 10 -6.88 4.59 -3.22
C ALA A 10 -7.83 5.57 -3.96
N GLY A 11 -8.97 5.89 -3.36
CA GLY A 11 -9.95 6.83 -3.92
C GLY A 11 -9.43 8.26 -4.04
N ALA A 12 -8.56 8.70 -3.12
CA ALA A 12 -7.90 10.00 -3.19
C ALA A 12 -6.95 10.12 -4.40
N ILE A 13 -6.39 9.00 -4.87
CA ILE A 13 -5.60 8.96 -6.11
C ILE A 13 -6.54 8.96 -7.33
N HIS A 14 -7.53 8.07 -7.36
CA HIS A 14 -8.54 8.02 -8.41
C HIS A 14 -9.77 7.19 -7.98
N SER A 15 -10.98 7.61 -8.37
CA SER A 15 -12.23 6.93 -8.00
C SER A 15 -12.30 5.48 -8.50
N ASP A 16 -11.74 5.19 -9.68
CA ASP A 16 -11.66 3.82 -10.21
C ASP A 16 -10.78 2.88 -9.38
N LEU A 17 -9.75 3.39 -8.71
CA LEU A 17 -8.92 2.55 -7.84
C LEU A 17 -9.69 2.09 -6.61
N ALA A 18 -10.53 2.96 -6.03
CA ALA A 18 -11.43 2.59 -4.94
C ALA A 18 -12.52 1.62 -5.42
N ARG A 19 -13.12 1.88 -6.59
CA ARG A 19 -14.16 1.02 -7.19
C ARG A 19 -13.63 -0.38 -7.49
N GLY A 20 -12.44 -0.47 -8.08
CA GLY A 20 -11.79 -1.72 -8.48
C GLY A 20 -10.90 -2.33 -7.40
N PHE A 21 -10.86 -1.80 -6.18
CA PHE A 21 -9.88 -2.19 -5.15
C PHE A 21 -9.94 -3.68 -4.84
N ILE A 22 -8.78 -4.34 -4.93
CA ILE A 22 -8.57 -5.75 -4.56
C ILE A 22 -7.78 -5.82 -3.24
N ARG A 23 -6.57 -5.24 -3.23
CA ARG A 23 -5.64 -5.24 -2.08
C ARG A 23 -4.71 -4.03 -2.17
N ALA A 24 -4.16 -3.61 -1.04
CA ALA A 24 -3.01 -2.71 -0.97
C ALA A 24 -1.74 -3.53 -0.68
N GLN A 25 -0.71 -3.43 -1.52
CA GLN A 25 0.61 -3.97 -1.19
C GLN A 25 1.40 -2.89 -0.47
N VAL A 26 1.78 -3.13 0.78
CA VAL A 26 2.33 -2.13 1.70
C VAL A 26 3.73 -2.52 2.15
N VAL A 27 4.64 -1.56 2.18
CA VAL A 27 5.94 -1.62 2.87
C VAL A 27 6.19 -0.28 3.56
N HIS A 28 6.72 -0.32 4.78
CA HIS A 28 7.08 0.90 5.50
C HIS A 28 8.33 1.54 4.89
N TYR A 29 8.41 2.87 4.89
CA TYR A 29 9.51 3.64 4.31
C TYR A 29 10.89 3.16 4.82
N ALA A 30 11.04 2.94 6.13
CA ALA A 30 12.30 2.51 6.73
C ALA A 30 12.78 1.17 6.15
N ASP A 31 11.87 0.22 5.95
CA ASP A 31 12.17 -1.07 5.33
C ASP A 31 12.52 -0.88 3.85
N TYR A 32 11.79 -0.01 3.14
CA TYR A 32 12.08 0.26 1.73
C TYR A 32 13.45 0.91 1.52
N GLU A 33 13.81 1.89 2.35
CA GLU A 33 15.11 2.56 2.37
C GLU A 33 16.24 1.57 2.70
N ALA A 34 16.07 0.74 3.74
CA ALA A 34 17.04 -0.29 4.13
C ALA A 34 17.27 -1.35 3.05
N ASN A 35 16.37 -1.45 2.07
CA ASN A 35 16.44 -2.35 0.92
C ASN A 35 16.72 -1.61 -0.40
N GLY A 36 17.38 -0.45 -0.31
CA GLY A 36 17.86 0.31 -1.46
C GLY A 36 16.74 0.82 -2.36
N PHE A 37 15.58 1.15 -1.78
CA PHE A 37 14.39 1.61 -2.49
C PHE A 37 13.95 0.62 -3.59
N SER A 38 14.04 -0.67 -3.29
CA SER A 38 13.79 -1.75 -4.26
C SER A 38 12.64 -2.66 -3.82
N ASN A 39 11.52 -2.58 -4.56
CA ASN A 39 10.37 -3.47 -4.36
C ASN A 39 10.73 -4.96 -4.51
N PRO A 40 11.52 -5.38 -5.52
CA PRO A 40 11.99 -6.77 -5.61
C PRO A 40 12.75 -7.24 -4.36
N GLN A 41 13.66 -6.43 -3.81
CA GLN A 41 14.40 -6.81 -2.59
C GLN A 41 13.47 -6.91 -1.37
N CYS A 42 12.51 -5.98 -1.23
CA CYS A 42 11.50 -6.05 -0.17
C CYS A 42 10.63 -7.30 -0.30
N ARG A 43 10.32 -7.71 -1.54
CA ARG A 43 9.56 -8.94 -1.82
C ARG A 43 10.33 -10.20 -1.41
N GLU A 44 11.60 -10.29 -1.81
CA GLU A 44 12.47 -11.44 -1.49
C GLU A 44 12.65 -11.62 0.01
N LYS A 45 12.64 -10.52 0.78
CA LYS A 45 12.73 -10.52 2.24
C LYS A 45 11.37 -10.65 2.95
N GLY A 46 10.26 -10.76 2.22
CA GLY A 46 8.93 -10.92 2.80
C GLY A 46 8.37 -9.68 3.48
N LEU A 47 8.87 -8.49 3.14
CA LEU A 47 8.47 -7.21 3.76
C LEU A 47 7.23 -6.58 3.11
N LEU A 48 6.90 -6.98 1.88
CA LEU A 48 5.70 -6.53 1.19
C LEU A 48 4.45 -7.26 1.72
N ARG A 49 3.65 -6.55 2.52
CA ARG A 49 2.39 -7.04 3.08
C ARG A 49 1.24 -6.84 2.10
N LEU A 50 0.27 -7.73 2.13
CA LEU A 50 -0.99 -7.55 1.39
C LEU A 50 -2.10 -7.22 2.37
N GLU A 51 -2.60 -6.00 2.25
CA GLU A 51 -3.56 -5.41 3.16
C GLU A 51 -4.94 -5.28 2.52
N GLY A 52 -5.97 -5.38 3.38
CA GLY A 52 -7.37 -5.27 3.00
C GLY A 52 -7.86 -3.83 2.87
N LYS A 53 -9.15 -3.68 2.55
CA LYS A 53 -9.81 -2.37 2.40
C LYS A 53 -9.75 -1.53 3.69
N GLU A 54 -9.85 -2.20 4.84
CA GLU A 54 -9.91 -1.59 6.18
C GLU A 54 -8.54 -1.36 6.82
N TYR A 55 -7.45 -1.63 6.11
CA TYR A 55 -6.12 -1.33 6.62
C TYR A 55 -5.95 0.18 6.80
N HIS A 56 -5.64 0.62 8.00
CA HIS A 56 -5.34 2.01 8.28
C HIS A 56 -3.94 2.35 7.77
N VAL A 57 -3.88 3.21 6.76
CA VAL A 57 -2.63 3.71 6.20
C VAL A 57 -1.87 4.46 7.28
N GLN A 58 -0.60 4.10 7.44
CA GLN A 58 0.32 4.75 8.36
C GLN A 58 1.16 5.78 7.62
N ASP A 59 1.64 6.78 8.35
CA ASP A 59 2.61 7.72 7.81
C ASP A 59 3.89 6.98 7.39
N GLY A 60 4.41 7.34 6.21
CA GLY A 60 5.57 6.66 5.62
C GLY A 60 5.26 5.30 4.98
N ASP A 61 4.00 4.90 4.82
CA ASP A 61 3.67 3.73 4.00
C ASP A 61 3.92 3.97 2.52
N ILE A 62 4.57 3.01 1.88
CA ILE A 62 4.68 2.93 0.44
C ILE A 62 3.69 1.87 -0.03
N ILE A 63 2.72 2.30 -0.83
CA ILE A 63 1.55 1.49 -1.18
C ILE A 63 1.44 1.33 -2.70
N GLU A 64 1.35 0.09 -3.15
CA GLU A 64 0.91 -0.26 -4.51
C GLU A 64 -0.53 -0.81 -4.45
N ILE A 65 -1.48 -0.11 -5.08
CA ILE A 65 -2.88 -0.53 -5.13
C ILE A 65 -3.08 -1.57 -6.22
N ARG A 66 -3.53 -2.76 -5.83
CA ARG A 66 -4.01 -3.80 -6.75
C ARG A 66 -5.49 -3.53 -7.01
N PHE A 67 -5.85 -3.28 -8.26
CA PHE A 67 -7.23 -3.04 -8.68
C PHE A 67 -7.53 -3.74 -10.01
N ASN A 68 -8.81 -3.97 -10.28
CA ASN A 68 -9.30 -4.38 -11.59
C ASN A 68 -10.62 -3.65 -11.88
N VAL A 69 -10.81 -3.22 -13.12
CA VAL A 69 -11.94 -2.37 -13.53
C VAL A 69 -12.56 -2.88 -14.82
#